data_AF-A0A4R1CAF7-F1
#
_entry.id   AF-A0A4R1CAF7-F1
#
_cell.length_a   1.000
_cell.length_b   1.000
_cell.length_c   1.000
_cell.angle_alpha   90.00
_cell.angle_beta   90.00
_cell.angle_gamma   90.00
#
_symmetry.space_group_name_H-M   'P 1'
#
loop_
_entity.id
_entity.type
_entity.pdbx_description
1 polymer ?
#
loop_
_entity_poly.entity_id
_entity_poly.type
_entity_poly.pdbx_seq_one_letter_code
_entity_poly.pdbx_strand_id
1 'polypeptide(L)'
;MAALALAGSAAFAAAGPASAATLPAPYSADGHADLVNLKATLLTNTLANAYVAHSEVVTKSQGGIVDREGNPVKAGTRTHAVASNVNVQVASNNPAIQTDATIADSPAPVDPAAKTLLPVNLSPLANVGVITGDVRSNYVSDTVCPTNNILGTSRTDVAGVSVLGLTGAGLPAPVLAALPTQLKSALVNVGASYVDTKNELVGTAVKSTSQMSIAPVGLLGGLVTVEVANPVTMTAQSAGPGTEKTTWSNPTAVVKVGGTKVVTLDTTNSGTMIPVPVNLGLANVDLKVGLFKPTSSTSGGTASIGSGAVLQLDLNVKLLGTQLVNLHLGAGQMDAKATAPTGGVECTATSGGGSTGGTDTDGDGLTDAQEQQLGTDPKNADTDGDGLTDGQEVNTYGTDPLKADTDGDGLKDGAEVNTYGTDPKDADTDNGGVPDGVEVHNGNDPLDPADDQALLDPNADPDHDGLTNAQEKQHGTDPFDADTDNDGLKDGAEVKLGTDPTDPDTDNDGLKDGAEVNTYGTDPLDADTDNGGVNDGTEVKHGTDPLDGSDDHATGGESSNHGGLPMTGATIGLGALIAAIVATVAGFFVARKRRTA
;
A
#
# COMPACT_ATOMS: atom_id res chain seq x y z
N MET A 1 -77.99 -15.22 19.13
CA MET A 1 -77.72 -16.66 19.37
C MET A 1 -76.40 -17.00 18.72
N ALA A 2 -75.56 -17.74 19.43
CA ALA A 2 -74.19 -18.09 19.08
C ALA A 2 -74.06 -18.94 17.80
N ALA A 3 -72.92 -18.82 17.12
CA ALA A 3 -72.16 -19.98 16.66
C ALA A 3 -70.69 -19.58 16.39
N LEU A 4 -69.82 -20.41 16.94
CA LEU A 4 -68.36 -20.40 17.01
C LEU A 4 -67.87 -21.53 16.08
N ALA A 5 -66.85 -21.31 15.23
CA ALA A 5 -65.88 -22.34 14.84
C ALA A 5 -64.70 -21.82 13.97
N LEU A 6 -63.52 -21.81 14.61
CA LEU A 6 -62.16 -22.22 14.20
C LEU A 6 -61.54 -21.90 12.81
N ALA A 7 -60.48 -21.09 12.88
CA ALA A 7 -59.06 -21.36 12.63
C ALA A 7 -58.54 -21.87 11.26
N GLY A 8 -57.55 -21.12 10.74
CA GLY A 8 -56.60 -21.53 9.71
C GLY A 8 -55.61 -20.40 9.40
N SER A 9 -54.47 -20.39 10.10
CA SER A 9 -53.41 -19.39 10.01
C SER A 9 -52.63 -19.48 8.69
N ALA A 10 -52.38 -18.34 8.05
CA ALA A 10 -51.19 -18.12 7.22
C ALA A 10 -50.80 -16.65 7.35
N ALA A 11 -49.71 -16.40 8.07
CA ALA A 11 -49.10 -15.09 8.17
C ALA A 11 -48.41 -14.77 6.84
N PHE A 12 -48.78 -13.64 6.24
CA PHE A 12 -47.95 -12.95 5.26
C PHE A 12 -47.71 -11.54 5.82
N ALA A 13 -46.50 -11.33 6.34
CA ALA A 13 -45.97 -10.00 6.59
C ALA A 13 -45.63 -9.38 5.23
N ALA A 14 -46.46 -8.45 4.76
CA ALA A 14 -46.09 -7.56 3.68
C ALA A 14 -45.31 -6.39 4.29
N ALA A 15 -43.99 -6.40 4.09
CA ALA A 15 -43.13 -5.25 4.34
C ALA A 15 -43.64 -4.06 3.52
N GLY A 16 -43.89 -2.94 4.19
CA GLY A 16 -44.10 -1.66 3.51
C GLY A 16 -42.81 -1.21 2.81
N PRO A 17 -42.91 -0.42 1.74
CA PRO A 17 -41.74 -0.04 0.94
C PRO A 17 -40.76 0.78 1.79
N ALA A 18 -39.49 0.36 1.79
CA ALA A 18 -38.39 1.20 2.23
C ALA A 18 -38.31 2.39 1.26
N SER A 19 -38.93 3.50 1.65
CA SER A 19 -38.77 4.79 0.99
C SER A 19 -37.33 5.24 1.20
N ALA A 20 -36.48 4.97 0.21
CA ALA A 20 -35.15 5.55 0.09
C ALA A 20 -35.24 7.07 0.28
N ALA A 21 -34.47 7.62 1.22
CA ALA A 21 -34.29 9.05 1.33
C ALA A 21 -33.42 9.51 0.15
N THR A 22 -33.90 10.50 -0.60
CA THR A 22 -33.18 11.18 -1.68
C THR A 22 -31.99 12.02 -1.14
N LEU A 23 -30.80 11.82 -1.74
CA LEU A 23 -29.48 12.47 -1.51
C LEU A 23 -28.87 12.18 -0.11
N PRO A 24 -27.57 11.85 0.02
CA PRO A 24 -27.11 11.00 1.12
C PRO A 24 -27.33 11.64 2.49
N ALA A 25 -27.81 10.82 3.42
CA ALA A 25 -27.93 11.18 4.82
C ALA A 25 -26.54 11.48 5.43
N PRO A 26 -26.45 12.44 6.37
CA PRO A 26 -25.17 12.95 6.87
C PRO A 26 -24.35 11.87 7.60
N TYR A 27 -23.03 11.88 7.37
CA TYR A 27 -22.05 11.00 8.02
C TYR A 27 -20.77 11.78 8.39
N SER A 28 -19.97 11.20 9.30
CA SER A 28 -18.71 11.78 9.79
C SER A 28 -17.68 10.69 10.07
N ALA A 29 -16.43 10.93 9.73
CA ALA A 29 -15.28 10.13 10.15
C ALA A 29 -14.19 11.08 10.63
N ASP A 30 -13.93 11.09 11.94
CA ASP A 30 -12.96 11.97 12.56
C ASP A 30 -11.90 11.10 13.22
N GLY A 31 -10.64 11.28 12.85
CA GLY A 31 -9.49 10.65 13.47
C GLY A 31 -8.51 11.72 13.91
N HIS A 32 -7.90 11.52 15.07
CA HIS A 32 -6.92 12.45 15.60
C HIS A 32 -5.89 11.72 16.46
N ALA A 33 -4.63 12.14 16.36
CA ALA A 33 -3.54 11.62 17.15
C ALA A 33 -2.43 12.66 17.35
N ASP A 34 -2.00 12.81 18.60
CA ASP A 34 -0.81 13.58 18.97
C ASP A 34 0.22 12.65 19.61
N LEU A 35 1.44 12.66 19.10
CA LEU A 35 2.51 11.79 19.61
C LEU A 35 2.84 12.09 21.07
N VAL A 36 3.05 13.37 21.41
CA VAL A 36 3.51 13.81 22.73
C VAL A 36 2.74 15.05 23.19
N ASN A 37 2.26 15.03 24.43
CA ASN A 37 1.84 16.18 25.22
C ASN A 37 2.85 16.42 26.35
N LEU A 38 3.62 17.51 26.24
CA LEU A 38 4.66 17.86 27.20
C LEU A 38 4.24 19.03 28.09
N LYS A 39 4.35 18.82 29.41
CA LYS A 39 4.31 19.88 30.41
C LYS A 39 5.55 19.77 31.28
N ALA A 40 6.38 20.80 31.30
CA ALA A 40 7.62 20.75 32.06
C ALA A 40 7.92 22.10 32.69
N THR A 41 8.46 22.06 33.92
CA THR A 41 9.14 23.19 34.53
C THR A 41 10.58 22.79 34.81
N LEU A 42 11.52 23.55 34.24
CA LEU A 42 12.95 23.45 34.55
C LEU A 42 13.38 24.78 35.17
N LEU A 43 13.80 24.72 36.43
CA LEU A 43 14.14 25.92 37.21
C LEU A 43 12.97 26.93 37.19
N THR A 44 13.12 28.06 36.48
CA THR A 44 12.12 29.15 36.37
C THR A 44 11.33 29.16 35.06
N ASN A 45 11.64 28.26 34.12
CA ASN A 45 10.99 28.22 32.81
C ASN A 45 9.89 27.15 32.78
N THR A 46 8.66 27.55 32.45
CA THR A 46 7.51 26.66 32.34
C THR A 46 7.09 26.52 30.89
N LEU A 47 7.02 25.29 30.39
CA LEU A 47 6.30 24.94 29.17
C LEU A 47 4.84 24.65 29.53
N ALA A 48 3.93 25.43 28.97
CA ALA A 48 2.50 25.14 29.02
C ALA A 48 2.14 24.31 27.78
N ASN A 49 1.75 23.04 28.00
CA ASN A 49 1.10 22.13 27.04
C ASN A 49 1.59 22.25 25.58
N ALA A 50 2.73 21.62 25.27
CA ALA A 50 3.19 21.47 23.88
C ALA A 50 2.77 20.11 23.33
N TYR A 51 1.95 20.11 22.28
CA TYR A 51 1.62 18.92 21.49
C TYR A 51 2.57 18.83 20.31
N VAL A 52 3.20 17.67 20.12
CA VAL A 52 4.21 17.42 19.09
C VAL A 52 3.72 16.31 18.18
N ALA A 53 3.98 16.46 16.87
CA ALA A 53 3.60 15.53 15.81
C ALA A 53 2.10 15.22 15.84
N HIS A 54 1.35 16.25 15.49
CA HIS A 54 -0.10 16.23 15.41
C HIS A 54 -0.52 15.73 14.04
N SER A 55 -1.45 14.80 14.02
CA SER A 55 -2.06 14.24 12.82
C SER A 55 -3.57 14.22 13.03
N GLU A 56 -4.30 14.80 12.09
CA GLU A 56 -5.76 14.90 12.13
C GLU A 56 -6.34 14.62 10.76
N VAL A 57 -7.47 13.91 10.75
CA VAL A 57 -8.34 13.74 9.58
C VAL A 57 -9.77 13.96 10.03
N VAL A 58 -10.44 14.93 9.41
CA VAL A 58 -11.86 15.21 9.63
C VAL A 58 -12.60 15.11 8.31
N THR A 59 -13.56 14.19 8.24
CA THR A 59 -14.46 14.06 7.09
C THR A 59 -15.90 14.26 7.51
N LYS A 60 -16.62 15.16 6.82
CA LYS A 60 -18.06 15.42 7.03
C LYS A 60 -18.80 15.59 5.71
N SER A 61 -19.93 14.89 5.55
CA SER A 61 -20.74 14.98 4.33
C SER A 61 -21.75 16.15 4.30
N GLN A 62 -21.91 16.92 5.39
CA GLN A 62 -22.70 18.16 5.39
C GLN A 62 -22.03 19.28 6.21
N GLY A 63 -22.10 20.50 5.66
CA GLY A 63 -21.37 21.70 6.07
C GLY A 63 -21.39 22.02 7.56
N GLY A 64 -20.21 22.04 8.15
CA GLY A 64 -19.99 22.39 9.56
C GLY A 64 -18.55 22.10 10.01
N ILE A 65 -17.57 22.13 9.10
CA ILE A 65 -16.17 22.17 9.49
C ILE A 65 -15.87 23.63 9.84
N VAL A 66 -15.30 23.84 11.02
CA VAL A 66 -14.65 25.11 11.39
C VAL A 66 -13.16 24.82 11.49
N ASP A 67 -12.32 25.72 11.01
CA ASP A 67 -10.89 25.64 11.25
C ASP A 67 -10.62 25.80 12.76
N ARG A 68 -9.36 25.67 13.14
CA ARG A 68 -8.93 25.74 14.53
C ARG A 68 -9.19 27.12 15.19
N GLU A 69 -9.34 28.15 14.37
CA GLU A 69 -9.69 29.51 14.76
C GLU A 69 -11.22 29.72 14.84
N GLY A 70 -12.02 28.68 14.56
CA GLY A 70 -13.47 28.68 14.61
C GLY A 70 -14.13 29.26 13.35
N ASN A 71 -13.37 29.48 12.27
CA ASN A 71 -13.90 29.99 11.01
C ASN A 71 -14.52 28.86 10.18
N PRO A 72 -15.70 29.05 9.57
CA PRO A 72 -16.30 28.06 8.70
C PRO A 72 -15.41 27.73 7.50
N VAL A 73 -15.02 26.47 7.39
CA VAL A 73 -14.39 25.89 6.20
C VAL A 73 -15.47 25.82 5.10
N LYS A 74 -15.13 26.26 3.88
CA LYS A 74 -16.11 26.47 2.79
C LYS A 74 -16.87 25.17 2.50
N ALA A 75 -18.15 25.28 2.10
CA ALA A 75 -19.01 24.12 1.82
C ALA A 75 -18.51 23.16 0.71
N GLY A 76 -17.49 23.56 -0.05
CA GLY A 76 -16.81 22.69 -1.01
C GLY A 76 -15.81 21.73 -0.35
N THR A 77 -15.20 22.11 0.78
CA THR A 77 -14.09 21.39 1.42
C THR A 77 -14.59 20.40 2.48
N ARG A 78 -14.63 19.09 2.15
CA ARG A 78 -15.41 18.07 2.88
C ARG A 78 -14.58 17.00 3.60
N THR A 79 -13.33 16.84 3.19
CA THR A 79 -12.28 16.19 4.00
C THR A 79 -11.15 17.17 4.22
N HIS A 80 -10.72 17.27 5.47
CA HIS A 80 -9.59 18.06 5.94
C HIS A 80 -8.59 17.10 6.58
N ALA A 81 -7.37 17.05 6.06
CA ALA A 81 -6.28 16.29 6.64
C ALA A 81 -5.13 17.23 6.96
N VAL A 82 -4.57 17.10 8.17
CA VAL A 82 -3.48 17.95 8.66
C VAL A 82 -2.42 17.08 9.30
N ALA A 83 -1.18 17.30 8.89
CA ALA A 83 0.02 16.84 9.59
C ALA A 83 0.80 18.07 10.00
N SER A 84 1.08 18.25 11.29
CA SER A 84 1.81 19.43 11.77
C SER A 84 2.87 19.06 12.79
N ASN A 85 3.93 19.86 12.79
CA ASN A 85 5.08 19.64 13.65
C ASN A 85 4.71 19.84 15.12
N VAL A 86 4.01 20.94 15.44
CA VAL A 86 3.67 21.31 16.80
C VAL A 86 2.36 22.11 16.84
N ASN A 87 1.53 21.75 17.82
CA ASN A 87 0.30 22.45 18.18
C ASN A 87 0.48 22.95 19.64
N VAL A 88 0.64 24.26 19.87
CA VAL A 88 0.84 24.81 21.24
C VAL A 88 -0.20 25.85 21.60
N GLN A 89 -0.71 25.75 22.84
CA GLN A 89 -1.24 26.90 23.56
C GLN A 89 -0.19 27.36 24.58
N VAL A 90 0.66 28.30 24.20
CA VAL A 90 1.67 28.85 25.12
C VAL A 90 0.98 29.81 26.08
N ALA A 91 0.99 29.49 27.37
CA ALA A 91 0.62 30.46 28.40
C ALA A 91 1.79 31.45 28.61
N SER A 92 1.64 32.67 28.09
CA SER A 92 2.45 33.88 28.36
C SER A 92 3.92 33.90 27.89
N ASN A 93 4.30 35.00 27.24
CA ASN A 93 5.64 35.60 27.05
C ASN A 93 6.84 34.71 26.62
N ASN A 94 6.65 33.51 26.09
CA ASN A 94 7.72 32.71 25.50
C ASN A 94 7.87 33.02 23.99
N PRO A 95 9.06 32.79 23.37
CA PRO A 95 9.27 33.12 21.96
C PRO A 95 8.28 32.35 21.08
N ALA A 96 7.89 32.97 19.96
CA ALA A 96 7.01 32.36 18.98
C ALA A 96 7.59 31.00 18.55
N ILE A 97 6.89 29.92 18.89
CA ILE A 97 7.23 28.59 18.40
C ILE A 97 6.82 28.57 16.92
N GLN A 98 7.76 28.30 16.03
CA GLN A 98 7.45 28.15 14.62
C GLN A 98 6.64 26.88 14.41
N THR A 99 5.38 27.05 14.00
CA THR A 99 4.50 25.96 13.59
C THR A 99 4.56 25.84 12.08
N ASP A 100 4.72 24.63 11.58
CA ASP A 100 4.63 24.28 10.16
C ASP A 100 3.67 23.10 10.03
N ALA A 101 2.91 23.09 8.95
CA ALA A 101 1.88 22.09 8.70
C ALA A 101 1.80 21.79 7.20
N THR A 102 1.55 20.52 6.90
CA THR A 102 1.06 20.06 5.61
C THR A 102 -0.45 19.88 5.74
N ILE A 103 -1.22 20.45 4.80
CA ILE A 103 -2.68 20.45 4.83
C ILE A 103 -3.19 20.00 3.46
N ALA A 104 -4.12 19.05 3.46
CA ALA A 104 -4.87 18.63 2.29
C ALA A 104 -6.37 18.86 2.50
N ASP A 105 -6.99 19.57 1.57
CA ASP A 105 -8.41 19.93 1.57
C ASP A 105 -9.07 19.52 0.25
N SER A 106 -10.02 18.60 0.29
CA SER A 106 -10.76 18.16 -0.92
C SER A 106 -12.03 19.00 -1.12
N PRO A 107 -12.26 19.64 -2.30
CA PRO A 107 -12.42 18.95 -3.57
C PRO A 107 -11.40 19.39 -4.63
N ALA A 108 -10.35 20.12 -4.27
CA ALA A 108 -9.19 20.29 -5.13
C ALA A 108 -8.18 19.20 -4.75
N PRO A 109 -8.02 18.13 -5.55
CA PRO A 109 -7.12 17.03 -5.25
C PRO A 109 -5.71 17.52 -5.54
N VAL A 110 -5.11 18.20 -4.59
CA VAL A 110 -3.65 18.30 -4.56
C VAL A 110 -3.29 17.61 -3.28
N ASP A 111 -3.02 16.31 -3.37
CA ASP A 111 -2.20 15.62 -2.40
C ASP A 111 -0.87 16.37 -2.38
N PRO A 112 -0.61 17.21 -1.36
CA PRO A 112 0.62 17.96 -1.32
C PRO A 112 1.76 16.98 -1.08
N ALA A 113 2.80 17.03 -1.91
CA ALA A 113 3.99 16.22 -1.72
C ALA A 113 4.46 16.26 -0.25
N ALA A 114 4.85 15.10 0.27
CA ALA A 114 5.35 14.96 1.63
C ALA A 114 6.38 16.05 1.94
N LYS A 115 6.19 16.74 3.07
CA LYS A 115 7.00 17.92 3.40
C LYS A 115 7.79 17.68 4.67
N THR A 116 9.09 17.96 4.61
CA THR A 116 9.89 18.16 5.82
C THR A 116 9.41 19.43 6.51
N LEU A 117 8.80 19.26 7.68
CA LEU A 117 8.32 20.36 8.50
C LEU A 117 9.48 20.98 9.29
N LEU A 118 9.34 22.27 9.63
CA LEU A 118 10.35 22.98 10.41
C LEU A 118 10.71 22.21 11.70
N PRO A 119 12.00 21.98 11.97
CA PRO A 119 12.44 21.36 13.22
C PRO A 119 11.99 22.18 14.43
N VAL A 120 11.47 21.52 15.46
CA VAL A 120 10.99 22.20 16.67
C VAL A 120 12.06 22.17 17.75
N ASN A 121 12.83 23.25 17.80
CA ASN A 121 13.82 23.45 18.84
C ASN A 121 13.18 24.01 20.12
N LEU A 122 12.97 23.17 21.12
CA LEU A 122 12.48 23.55 22.46
C LEU A 122 13.64 23.66 23.48
N SER A 123 14.85 23.99 23.03
CA SER A 123 16.04 24.08 23.90
C SER A 123 15.84 25.05 25.07
N PRO A 124 16.38 24.74 26.26
CA PRO A 124 17.11 23.53 26.66
C PRO A 124 16.20 22.37 27.12
N LEU A 125 14.88 22.50 26.95
CA LEU A 125 13.87 21.62 27.57
C LEU A 125 13.64 20.35 26.77
N ALA A 126 13.62 20.43 25.45
CA ALA A 126 13.56 19.29 24.56
C ALA A 126 14.14 19.65 23.18
N ASN A 127 14.65 18.67 22.45
CA ASN A 127 14.92 18.77 21.02
C ASN A 127 14.03 17.76 20.32
N VAL A 128 13.10 18.24 19.49
CA VAL A 128 12.29 17.40 18.63
C VAL A 128 13.01 17.37 17.28
N GLY A 129 13.34 16.18 16.81
CA GLY A 129 14.06 15.98 15.55
C GLY A 129 13.29 16.47 14.33
N VAL A 130 13.74 16.06 13.15
CA VAL A 130 13.03 16.36 11.91
C VAL A 130 11.65 15.70 11.97
N ILE A 131 10.60 16.47 11.65
CA ILE A 131 9.25 15.97 11.50
C ILE A 131 8.91 16.01 10.02
N THR A 132 8.44 14.90 9.48
CA THR A 132 7.90 14.84 8.12
C THR A 132 6.39 14.65 8.23
N GLY A 133 5.65 15.49 7.52
CA GLY A 133 4.19 15.44 7.49
C GLY A 133 3.70 15.15 6.07
N ASP A 134 2.80 14.18 5.97
CA ASP A 134 2.16 13.74 4.73
C ASP A 134 0.64 13.66 4.94
N VAL A 135 -0.15 14.10 3.98
CA VAL A 135 -1.62 14.20 4.10
C VAL A 135 -2.27 13.92 2.76
N ARG A 136 -3.23 12.99 2.73
CA ARG A 136 -4.05 12.74 1.53
C ARG A 136 -5.51 13.04 1.80
N SER A 137 -6.23 13.59 0.83
CA SER A 137 -7.68 13.82 0.93
C SER A 137 -8.38 13.49 -0.39
N ASN A 138 -9.34 12.57 -0.37
CA ASN A 138 -9.90 11.95 -1.59
C ASN A 138 -11.42 12.15 -1.73
N TYR A 139 -12.03 13.15 -1.08
CA TYR A 139 -13.48 13.36 -1.16
C TYR A 139 -13.92 14.03 -2.47
N VAL A 140 -14.62 13.30 -3.33
CA VAL A 140 -15.00 13.79 -4.67
C VAL A 140 -16.34 14.54 -4.65
N SER A 141 -17.41 13.97 -4.06
CA SER A 141 -18.72 14.68 -3.96
C SER A 141 -19.72 13.99 -3.03
N ASP A 142 -20.86 14.65 -2.77
CA ASP A 142 -22.03 14.09 -2.06
C ASP A 142 -22.83 13.08 -2.92
N THR A 143 -22.35 12.75 -4.12
CA THR A 143 -23.05 11.87 -5.08
C THR A 143 -22.20 10.71 -5.58
N VAL A 144 -20.89 10.74 -5.26
CA VAL A 144 -19.87 9.78 -5.71
C VAL A 144 -18.86 9.62 -4.58
N CYS A 145 -18.73 8.40 -4.05
CA CYS A 145 -17.69 8.06 -3.08
C CYS A 145 -16.33 7.87 -3.79
N PRO A 146 -15.20 8.14 -3.11
CA PRO A 146 -13.89 7.77 -3.63
C PRO A 146 -13.78 6.27 -3.91
N THR A 147 -13.12 5.92 -5.02
CA THR A 147 -12.92 4.54 -5.50
C THR A 147 -12.05 3.70 -4.56
N ASN A 148 -11.10 4.32 -3.85
CA ASN A 148 -10.18 3.61 -2.95
C ASN A 148 -10.73 3.42 -1.52
N ASN A 149 -12.03 3.68 -1.30
CA ASN A 149 -12.68 3.73 0.02
C ASN A 149 -12.03 4.68 1.06
N ILE A 150 -10.92 5.33 0.75
CA ILE A 150 -10.22 6.27 1.63
C ILE A 150 -10.85 7.65 1.47
N LEU A 151 -11.26 8.25 2.59
CA LEU A 151 -11.83 9.59 2.63
C LEU A 151 -10.73 10.64 2.84
N GLY A 152 -9.75 10.31 3.69
CA GLY A 152 -8.52 11.07 3.92
C GLY A 152 -7.59 10.35 4.89
N THR A 153 -6.31 10.69 4.82
CA THR A 153 -5.25 10.18 5.69
C THR A 153 -4.32 11.31 6.08
N SER A 154 -3.75 11.21 7.27
CA SER A 154 -2.69 12.09 7.74
C SER A 154 -1.64 11.22 8.42
N ARG A 155 -0.39 11.46 8.08
CA ARG A 155 0.76 10.76 8.62
C ARG A 155 1.79 11.79 9.08
N THR A 156 2.29 11.58 10.29
CA THR A 156 3.38 12.39 10.84
C THR A 156 4.47 11.47 11.37
N ASP A 157 5.65 11.60 10.77
CA ASP A 157 6.87 10.90 11.17
C ASP A 157 7.79 11.83 11.95
N VAL A 158 8.36 11.32 13.04
CA VAL A 158 9.30 12.07 13.88
C VAL A 158 10.60 11.30 13.96
N ALA A 159 11.69 11.87 13.48
CA ALA A 159 13.03 11.26 13.50
C ALA A 159 13.66 11.17 14.91
N GLY A 160 12.92 11.49 15.97
CA GLY A 160 13.32 11.36 17.37
C GLY A 160 12.82 12.49 18.27
N VAL A 161 12.58 12.22 19.55
CA VAL A 161 12.22 13.22 20.56
C VAL A 161 13.19 13.14 21.74
N SER A 162 14.03 14.15 21.96
CA SER A 162 14.91 14.21 23.13
C SER A 162 14.31 15.14 24.18
N VAL A 163 13.95 14.62 25.36
CA VAL A 163 13.43 15.42 26.49
C VAL A 163 14.54 15.63 27.51
N LEU A 164 14.69 16.87 28.01
CA LEU A 164 15.72 17.35 28.96
C LEU A 164 17.15 17.42 28.38
N GLY A 165 17.34 18.27 27.35
CA GLY A 165 18.64 18.66 26.81
C GLY A 165 19.44 19.57 27.75
N LEU A 166 19.86 19.06 28.91
CA LEU A 166 20.68 19.80 29.87
C LEU A 166 22.16 19.83 29.46
N THR A 167 22.48 20.40 28.31
CA THR A 167 23.85 20.80 28.01
C THR A 167 24.11 22.16 28.65
N GLY A 168 24.51 22.17 29.93
CA GLY A 168 25.14 23.35 30.55
C GLY A 168 24.59 23.88 31.87
N ALA A 169 23.62 23.24 32.54
CA ALA A 169 23.00 23.81 33.76
C ALA A 169 23.79 23.61 35.07
N GLY A 170 25.12 23.43 35.03
CA GLY A 170 25.94 23.33 36.25
C GLY A 170 25.64 22.13 37.16
N LEU A 171 25.02 21.06 36.63
CA LEU A 171 24.77 19.82 37.35
C LEU A 171 26.08 19.02 37.53
N PRO A 172 26.24 18.28 38.64
CA PRO A 172 27.47 17.54 38.92
C PRO A 172 27.77 16.47 37.84
N ALA A 173 29.06 16.35 37.49
CA ALA A 173 29.61 15.54 36.40
C ALA A 173 29.04 14.11 36.20
N PRO A 174 28.70 13.30 37.23
CA PRO A 174 28.12 11.98 37.01
C PRO A 174 26.72 11.99 36.37
N VAL A 175 26.01 13.13 36.36
CA VAL A 175 24.69 13.27 35.70
C VAL A 175 24.85 13.60 34.20
N LEU A 176 25.95 14.23 33.79
CA LEU A 176 26.22 14.57 32.39
C LEU A 176 26.78 13.40 31.57
N ALA A 177 27.49 12.48 32.21
CA ALA A 177 28.20 11.39 31.53
C ALA A 177 27.30 10.24 31.02
N ALA A 178 26.00 10.28 31.32
CA ALA A 178 25.06 9.21 30.97
C ALA A 178 24.20 9.49 29.73
N LEU A 179 24.21 10.70 29.16
CA LEU A 179 23.28 11.09 28.08
C LEU A 179 23.46 10.22 26.80
N PRO A 180 22.53 9.33 26.42
CA PRO A 180 22.54 8.73 25.10
C PRO A 180 22.09 9.77 24.08
N THR A 181 22.83 9.76 22.97
CA THR A 181 22.49 10.35 21.69
C THR A 181 21.24 9.71 21.10
N GLN A 182 20.23 10.54 20.83
CA GLN A 182 19.10 10.33 19.92
C GLN A 182 18.11 9.19 20.28
N LEU A 183 16.83 9.56 20.46
CA LEU A 183 15.73 8.59 20.41
C LEU A 183 15.42 8.21 18.96
N LYS A 184 15.10 6.94 18.74
CA LYS A 184 14.68 6.40 17.44
C LYS A 184 13.33 6.97 16.99
N SER A 185 13.03 6.84 15.71
CA SER A 185 11.86 7.37 15.03
C SER A 185 10.53 6.92 15.66
N ALA A 186 9.56 7.82 15.70
CA ALA A 186 8.20 7.58 16.13
C ALA A 186 7.23 7.97 15.01
N LEU A 187 6.18 7.17 14.81
CA LEU A 187 5.23 7.31 13.70
C LEU A 187 3.82 7.51 14.26
N VAL A 188 3.10 8.49 13.72
CA VAL A 188 1.68 8.73 13.95
C VAL A 188 0.95 8.63 12.62
N ASN A 189 -0.10 7.83 12.55
CA ASN A 189 -0.92 7.67 11.35
C ASN A 189 -2.41 7.70 11.72
N VAL A 190 -3.18 8.51 11.02
CA VAL A 190 -4.61 8.70 11.23
C VAL A 190 -5.31 8.62 9.88
N GLY A 191 -6.43 7.91 9.80
CA GLY A 191 -7.14 7.71 8.55
C GLY A 191 -8.65 7.55 8.71
N ALA A 192 -9.37 8.01 7.70
CA ALA A 192 -10.81 7.86 7.52
C ALA A 192 -11.10 7.08 6.24
N SER A 193 -11.99 6.09 6.31
CA SER A 193 -12.35 5.22 5.19
C SER A 193 -13.78 4.68 5.27
N TYR A 194 -14.30 4.19 4.15
CA TYR A 194 -15.42 3.27 4.08
C TYR A 194 -14.97 1.84 4.33
N VAL A 195 -15.85 1.01 4.87
CA VAL A 195 -15.60 -0.43 5.06
C VAL A 195 -16.69 -1.20 4.37
N ASP A 196 -16.28 -2.05 3.44
CA ASP A 196 -17.16 -3.08 2.93
C ASP A 196 -17.37 -4.14 4.01
N THR A 197 -18.62 -4.40 4.34
CA THR A 197 -18.96 -5.34 5.41
C THR A 197 -19.43 -6.69 4.88
N LYS A 198 -19.60 -6.88 3.55
CA LYS A 198 -19.96 -8.16 2.90
C LYS A 198 -19.54 -8.15 1.43
N ASN A 199 -19.13 -9.29 0.87
CA ASN A 199 -18.84 -9.58 -0.55
C ASN A 199 -19.98 -9.29 -1.58
N GLU A 200 -20.84 -8.30 -1.36
CA GLU A 200 -21.79 -7.75 -2.32
C GLU A 200 -21.57 -6.23 -2.33
N LEU A 201 -21.22 -5.69 -3.50
CA LEU A 201 -20.88 -4.28 -3.77
C LEU A 201 -21.97 -3.28 -3.28
N VAL A 202 -22.01 -2.98 -1.98
CA VAL A 202 -22.68 -1.82 -1.37
C VAL A 202 -21.97 -1.47 -0.04
N GLY A 203 -20.91 -0.67 -0.08
CA GLY A 203 -20.21 -0.22 1.13
C GLY A 203 -21.11 0.69 1.98
N THR A 204 -21.54 0.26 3.17
CA THR A 204 -22.52 0.97 4.03
C THR A 204 -21.92 1.54 5.33
N ALA A 205 -20.71 1.15 5.73
CA ALA A 205 -20.12 1.57 7.01
C ALA A 205 -19.02 2.61 6.84
N VAL A 206 -18.97 3.59 7.75
CA VAL A 206 -17.89 4.57 7.88
C VAL A 206 -16.95 4.13 8.99
N LYS A 207 -15.63 4.22 8.77
CA LYS A 207 -14.58 3.85 9.72
C LYS A 207 -13.57 4.99 9.88
N SER A 208 -13.23 5.26 11.13
CA SER A 208 -12.10 6.11 11.52
C SER A 208 -11.09 5.26 12.29
N THR A 209 -9.81 5.47 11.99
CA THR A 209 -8.68 4.77 12.60
C THR A 209 -7.61 5.77 13.03
N SER A 210 -7.13 5.61 14.26
CA SER A 210 -5.98 6.33 14.79
C SER A 210 -4.95 5.32 15.26
N GLN A 211 -3.75 5.39 14.71
CA GLN A 211 -2.65 4.46 14.96
C GLN A 211 -1.38 5.21 15.34
N MET A 212 -0.63 4.63 16.27
CA MET A 212 0.63 5.22 16.71
C MET A 212 1.67 4.17 17.08
N SER A 213 2.89 4.42 16.67
CA SER A 213 4.08 3.72 17.13
C SER A 213 4.91 4.64 18.01
N ILE A 214 4.89 4.35 19.32
CA ILE A 214 5.63 5.12 20.33
C ILE A 214 7.05 4.57 20.41
N ALA A 215 8.04 5.35 19.97
CA ALA A 215 9.44 5.01 20.16
C ALA A 215 9.80 4.84 21.65
N PRO A 216 10.84 4.06 21.99
CA PRO A 216 11.30 3.94 23.37
C PRO A 216 11.56 5.32 24.00
N VAL A 217 11.00 5.59 25.18
CA VAL A 217 11.22 6.87 25.89
C VAL A 217 12.40 6.72 26.84
N GLY A 218 13.47 7.49 26.61
CA GLY A 218 14.63 7.57 27.50
C GLY A 218 14.50 8.73 28.49
N LEU A 219 14.70 8.47 29.79
CA LEU A 219 14.73 9.47 30.84
C LEU A 219 16.07 9.41 31.60
N LEU A 220 16.47 10.55 32.19
CA LEU A 220 17.66 10.66 33.05
C LEU A 220 18.96 10.19 32.35
N GLY A 221 19.11 10.54 31.07
CA GLY A 221 20.23 10.08 30.26
C GLY A 221 20.18 8.57 30.03
N GLY A 222 19.04 8.03 29.59
CA GLY A 222 18.92 6.60 29.26
C GLY A 222 19.00 5.63 30.43
N LEU A 223 19.22 6.12 31.67
CA LEU A 223 19.17 5.28 32.86
C LEU A 223 17.80 4.63 32.99
N VAL A 224 16.73 5.33 32.64
CA VAL A 224 15.40 4.75 32.58
C VAL A 224 14.94 4.71 31.14
N THR A 225 14.46 3.56 30.68
CA THR A 225 13.82 3.41 29.36
C THR A 225 12.41 2.85 29.52
N VAL A 226 11.48 3.37 28.74
CA VAL A 226 10.10 2.90 28.67
C VAL A 226 9.81 2.47 27.24
N GLU A 227 9.58 1.17 27.06
CA GLU A 227 9.31 0.57 25.76
C GLU A 227 7.83 0.19 25.70
N VAL A 228 7.09 0.72 24.72
CA VAL A 228 5.68 0.39 24.48
C VAL A 228 5.58 -0.57 23.30
N ALA A 229 4.76 -1.61 23.43
CA ALA A 229 4.46 -2.50 22.31
C ALA A 229 3.64 -1.75 21.26
N ASN A 230 4.13 -1.75 20.02
CA ASN A 230 3.57 -1.03 18.89
C ASN A 230 3.05 -2.02 17.81
N PRO A 231 2.17 -1.57 16.89
CA PRO A 231 1.48 -0.28 16.93
C PRO A 231 0.27 -0.31 17.88
N VAL A 232 -0.04 0.87 18.41
CA VAL A 232 -1.22 1.13 19.22
C VAL A 232 -2.33 1.64 18.31
N THR A 233 -3.44 0.91 18.20
CA THR A 233 -4.51 1.21 17.24
C THR A 233 -5.87 1.38 17.93
N MET A 234 -6.55 2.46 17.62
CA MET A 234 -7.96 2.72 17.93
C MET A 234 -8.77 2.74 16.64
N THR A 235 -9.96 2.14 16.67
CA THR A 235 -10.89 2.20 15.53
C THR A 235 -12.30 2.46 16.03
N ALA A 236 -13.00 3.33 15.31
CA ALA A 236 -14.45 3.52 15.42
C ALA A 236 -15.10 3.22 14.07
N GLN A 237 -16.18 2.45 14.07
CA GLN A 237 -16.93 2.10 12.87
C GLN A 237 -18.42 2.23 13.13
N SER A 238 -19.18 2.72 12.15
CA SER A 238 -20.64 2.77 12.21
C SER A 238 -21.25 2.60 10.82
N ALA A 239 -22.30 1.77 10.72
CA ALA A 239 -23.23 1.69 9.57
C ALA A 239 -24.64 2.15 9.99
N GLY A 240 -24.75 2.93 11.07
CA GLY A 240 -26.00 3.39 11.65
C GLY A 240 -26.30 2.83 13.04
N PRO A 241 -27.43 3.27 13.64
CA PRO A 241 -27.80 2.89 15.00
C PRO A 241 -27.89 1.36 15.20
N GLY A 242 -27.22 0.85 16.23
CA GLY A 242 -27.16 -0.58 16.57
C GLY A 242 -26.03 -1.37 15.88
N THR A 243 -25.22 -0.74 15.04
CA THR A 243 -24.09 -1.36 14.31
C THR A 243 -22.72 -0.81 14.71
N GLU A 244 -22.71 0.12 15.66
CA GLU A 244 -21.52 0.85 16.10
C GLU A 244 -20.52 -0.08 16.77
N LYS A 245 -19.26 0.00 16.35
CA LYS A 245 -18.18 -0.84 16.87
C LYS A 245 -16.95 0.01 17.17
N THR A 246 -16.29 -0.31 18.28
CA THR A 246 -14.96 0.24 18.59
C THR A 246 -13.98 -0.89 18.87
N THR A 247 -12.72 -0.71 18.48
CA THR A 247 -11.63 -1.67 18.74
C THR A 247 -10.37 -0.98 19.24
N TRP A 248 -9.58 -1.71 20.03
CA TRP A 248 -8.36 -1.22 20.69
C TRP A 248 -7.31 -2.33 20.79
N SER A 249 -6.07 -2.07 20.37
CA SER A 249 -5.00 -3.09 20.30
C SER A 249 -4.35 -3.48 21.65
N ASN A 250 -4.73 -2.84 22.75
CA ASN A 250 -4.29 -3.18 24.12
C ASN A 250 -2.76 -3.38 24.29
N PRO A 251 -1.97 -2.29 24.32
CA PRO A 251 -0.53 -2.38 24.41
C PRO A 251 -0.04 -2.79 25.80
N THR A 252 1.15 -3.37 25.83
CA THR A 252 1.95 -3.55 27.05
C THR A 252 3.14 -2.60 27.02
N ALA A 253 3.68 -2.25 28.19
CA ALA A 253 4.91 -1.48 28.28
C ALA A 253 5.89 -2.07 29.30
N VAL A 254 7.18 -1.92 29.02
CA VAL A 254 8.26 -2.39 29.86
C VAL A 254 9.11 -1.20 30.28
N VAL A 255 9.24 -0.99 31.59
CA VAL A 255 10.15 0.00 32.15
C VAL A 255 11.43 -0.70 32.59
N LYS A 256 12.57 -0.21 32.11
CA LYS A 256 13.90 -0.68 32.51
C LYS A 256 14.65 0.43 33.24
N VAL A 257 15.44 0.07 34.26
CA VAL A 257 16.37 0.96 34.97
C VAL A 257 17.76 0.35 34.88
N GLY A 258 18.73 1.07 34.31
CA GLY A 258 20.06 0.56 34.02
C GLY A 258 20.04 -0.68 33.10
N GLY A 259 19.11 -0.72 32.14
CA GLY A 259 18.89 -1.86 31.24
C GLY A 259 18.16 -3.06 31.88
N THR A 260 17.95 -3.07 33.19
CA THR A 260 17.22 -4.15 33.88
C THR A 260 15.73 -3.84 33.92
N LYS A 261 14.89 -4.78 33.52
CA LYS A 261 13.43 -4.67 33.62
C LYS A 261 12.98 -4.56 35.08
N VAL A 262 12.24 -3.49 35.41
CA VAL A 262 11.78 -3.19 36.77
C VAL A 262 10.25 -3.20 36.88
N VAL A 263 9.54 -2.71 35.85
CA VAL A 263 8.07 -2.67 35.85
C VAL A 263 7.55 -3.18 34.49
N THR A 264 6.47 -3.95 34.52
CA THR A 264 5.64 -4.21 33.34
C THR A 264 4.28 -3.59 33.57
N LEU A 265 3.80 -2.89 32.56
CA LEU A 265 2.50 -2.27 32.51
C LEU A 265 1.67 -2.98 31.46
N ASP A 266 0.40 -3.18 31.78
CA ASP A 266 -0.64 -3.61 30.87
C ASP A 266 -1.90 -2.78 31.16
N THR A 267 -2.93 -2.91 30.32
CA THR A 267 -4.17 -2.17 30.55
C THR A 267 -5.08 -2.79 31.62
N THR A 268 -4.68 -3.89 32.28
CA THR A 268 -5.44 -4.42 33.43
C THR A 268 -5.27 -3.53 34.67
N ASN A 269 -4.16 -2.79 34.74
CA ASN A 269 -3.87 -1.77 35.75
C ASN A 269 -4.26 -0.34 35.29
N SER A 270 -5.10 -0.24 34.24
CA SER A 270 -5.46 1.02 33.58
C SER A 270 -5.88 2.11 34.57
N GLY A 271 -5.22 3.27 34.48
CA GLY A 271 -5.53 4.45 35.30
C GLY A 271 -4.66 4.61 36.55
N THR A 272 -3.76 3.67 36.84
CA THR A 272 -2.87 3.73 38.01
C THR A 272 -1.45 4.06 37.59
N MET A 273 -0.91 5.15 38.15
CA MET A 273 0.49 5.51 38.01
C MET A 273 1.36 4.66 38.95
N ILE A 274 2.26 3.85 38.41
CA ILE A 274 3.14 2.96 39.17
C ILE A 274 4.46 3.67 39.46
N PRO A 275 4.90 3.74 40.74
CA PRO A 275 6.20 4.31 41.08
C PRO A 275 7.33 3.41 40.58
N VAL A 276 8.33 4.02 39.95
CA VAL A 276 9.55 3.36 39.48
C VAL A 276 10.70 3.73 40.40
N PRO A 277 11.33 2.76 41.09
CA PRO A 277 12.46 3.05 41.97
C PRO A 277 13.68 3.47 41.16
N VAL A 278 14.16 4.69 41.38
CA VAL A 278 15.38 5.23 40.76
C VAL A 278 16.28 5.80 41.86
N ASN A 279 17.54 5.36 41.91
CA ASN A 279 18.52 5.85 42.89
C ASN A 279 19.59 6.68 42.19
N LEU A 280 19.61 8.00 42.46
CA LEU A 280 20.60 8.96 41.96
C LEU A 280 21.43 9.60 43.11
N GLY A 281 21.70 8.86 44.18
CA GLY A 281 22.52 9.35 45.29
C GLY A 281 21.81 10.43 46.13
N LEU A 282 22.31 11.67 46.12
CA LEU A 282 21.78 12.79 46.95
C LEU A 282 20.50 13.43 46.39
N ALA A 283 20.07 13.05 45.18
CA ALA A 283 18.85 13.54 44.58
C ALA A 283 17.68 12.58 44.87
N ASN A 284 16.55 13.15 45.30
CA ASN A 284 15.29 12.43 45.43
C ASN A 284 14.58 12.42 44.07
N VAL A 285 14.35 11.23 43.53
CA VAL A 285 13.63 11.01 42.26
C VAL A 285 12.29 10.34 42.57
N ASP A 286 11.19 11.00 42.20
CA ASP A 286 9.84 10.44 42.18
C ASP A 286 9.41 10.30 40.72
N LEU A 287 9.58 9.09 40.17
CA LEU A 287 9.15 8.72 38.83
C LEU A 287 7.94 7.81 38.92
N LYS A 288 6.87 8.15 38.19
CA LYS A 288 5.71 7.28 38.02
C LYS A 288 5.36 7.09 36.56
N VAL A 289 4.93 5.89 36.20
CA VAL A 289 4.58 5.50 34.84
C VAL A 289 3.24 4.78 34.83
N GLY A 290 2.39 5.06 33.85
CA GLY A 290 1.10 4.38 33.71
C GLY A 290 0.69 4.19 32.26
N LEU A 291 -0.03 3.10 31.99
CA LEU A 291 -0.77 2.90 30.75
C LEU A 291 -2.27 3.10 31.00
N PHE A 292 -2.95 3.73 30.05
CA PHE A 292 -4.36 4.10 30.18
C PHE A 292 -5.17 3.50 29.04
N LYS A 293 -6.29 2.85 29.41
CA LYS A 293 -7.26 2.34 28.47
C LYS A 293 -8.13 3.48 27.96
N PRO A 294 -8.44 3.52 26.64
CA PRO A 294 -9.36 4.51 26.10
C PRO A 294 -10.79 4.33 26.65
N THR A 295 -11.53 5.42 26.64
CA THR A 295 -12.99 5.41 26.85
C THR A 295 -13.68 5.26 25.51
N SER A 296 -14.64 4.33 25.43
CA SER A 296 -15.46 4.10 24.24
C SER A 296 -16.94 4.39 24.51
N SER A 297 -17.63 4.95 23.51
CA SER A 297 -19.08 5.12 23.51
C SER A 297 -19.68 4.73 22.16
N THR A 298 -20.78 4.00 22.18
CA THR A 298 -21.55 3.58 21.00
C THR A 298 -23.01 3.95 21.22
N SER A 299 -23.52 4.94 20.49
CA SER A 299 -24.90 5.41 20.65
C SER A 299 -25.39 6.15 19.40
N GLY A 300 -26.64 5.91 19.01
CA GLY A 300 -27.35 6.74 18.03
C GLY A 300 -26.70 6.80 16.64
N GLY A 301 -26.04 5.73 16.21
CA GLY A 301 -25.29 5.65 14.97
C GLY A 301 -23.87 6.21 15.07
N THR A 302 -23.39 6.55 16.27
CA THR A 302 -22.04 7.05 16.50
C THR A 302 -21.21 6.09 17.35
N ALA A 303 -20.07 5.66 16.81
CA ALA A 303 -18.98 5.04 17.54
C ALA A 303 -17.93 6.10 17.87
N SER A 304 -17.44 6.13 19.10
CA SER A 304 -16.31 6.97 19.50
C SER A 304 -15.42 6.21 20.46
N ILE A 305 -14.11 6.33 20.29
CA ILE A 305 -13.10 5.81 21.19
C ILE A 305 -11.98 6.84 21.30
N GLY A 306 -11.48 7.09 22.52
CA GLY A 306 -10.37 8.02 22.69
C GLY A 306 -9.67 7.89 24.03
N SER A 307 -8.43 8.38 24.08
CA SER A 307 -7.60 8.47 25.28
C SER A 307 -6.86 9.80 25.33
N GLY A 308 -6.82 10.43 26.51
CA GLY A 308 -6.02 11.63 26.75
C GLY A 308 -4.51 11.38 26.73
N ALA A 309 -4.07 10.13 26.93
CA ALA A 309 -2.72 9.64 26.70
C ALA A 309 -2.74 8.12 26.83
N VAL A 310 -2.02 7.38 25.99
CA VAL A 310 -1.84 5.93 26.15
C VAL A 310 -0.78 5.63 27.20
N LEU A 311 0.29 6.42 27.22
CA LEU A 311 1.38 6.37 28.21
C LEU A 311 1.45 7.70 28.96
N GLN A 312 1.50 7.67 30.28
CA GLN A 312 1.83 8.85 31.08
C GLN A 312 3.09 8.61 31.92
N LEU A 313 3.88 9.68 32.05
CA LEU A 313 5.13 9.73 32.77
C LEU A 313 5.16 10.99 33.64
N ASP A 314 5.28 10.81 34.95
CA ASP A 314 5.48 11.89 35.91
C ASP A 314 6.87 11.77 36.52
N LEU A 315 7.75 12.72 36.27
CA LEU A 315 9.11 12.76 36.82
C LEU A 315 9.32 14.03 37.64
N ASN A 316 9.58 13.83 38.93
CA ASN A 316 9.96 14.88 39.86
C ASN A 316 11.36 14.61 40.42
N VAL A 317 12.27 15.57 40.25
CA VAL A 317 13.64 15.49 40.78
C VAL A 317 13.91 16.67 41.72
N LYS A 318 14.30 16.35 42.96
CA LYS A 318 14.69 17.33 43.98
C LYS A 318 16.10 17.08 44.48
N LEU A 319 16.90 18.13 44.57
CA LEU A 319 18.24 18.09 45.18
C LEU A 319 18.26 18.97 46.42
N LEU A 320 18.55 18.39 47.59
CA LEU A 320 18.62 19.11 48.87
C LEU A 320 17.37 19.98 49.17
N GLY A 321 16.20 19.56 48.70
CA GLY A 321 14.92 20.26 48.88
C GLY A 321 14.55 21.24 47.77
N THR A 322 15.46 21.56 46.86
CA THR A 322 15.19 22.41 45.68
C THR A 322 14.66 21.58 44.52
N GLN A 323 13.54 22.00 43.92
CA GLN A 323 12.99 21.38 42.71
C GLN A 323 13.92 21.66 41.53
N LEU A 324 14.41 20.60 40.88
CA LEU A 324 15.24 20.71 39.68
C LEU A 324 14.42 20.45 38.41
N VAL A 325 13.63 19.38 38.40
CA VAL A 325 12.83 18.95 37.25
C VAL A 325 11.43 18.59 37.71
N ASN A 326 10.39 19.15 37.10
CA ASN A 326 9.02 18.65 37.18
C ASN A 326 8.53 18.42 35.75
N LEU A 327 8.40 17.16 35.36
CA LEU A 327 8.05 16.74 34.02
C LEU A 327 6.77 15.88 34.08
N HIS A 328 5.78 16.29 33.31
CA HIS A 328 4.61 15.49 32.96
C HIS A 328 4.63 15.28 31.45
N LEU A 329 4.69 14.02 31.04
CA LEU A 329 4.73 13.61 29.64
C LEU A 329 3.58 12.62 29.40
N GLY A 330 2.63 13.03 28.57
CA GLY A 330 1.65 12.15 27.97
C GLY A 330 2.11 11.77 26.57
N ALA A 331 2.01 10.50 26.19
CA ALA A 331 2.24 10.04 24.82
C ALA A 331 1.04 9.22 24.33
N GLY A 332 0.73 9.34 23.04
CA GLY A 332 -0.42 8.65 22.45
C GLY A 332 -1.75 9.24 22.86
N GLN A 333 -1.92 10.56 22.77
CA GLN A 333 -3.27 11.11 22.80
C GLN A 333 -3.90 10.78 21.45
N MET A 334 -5.00 10.02 21.45
CA MET A 334 -5.64 9.56 20.23
C MET A 334 -7.14 9.49 20.42
N ASP A 335 -7.87 9.76 19.35
CA ASP A 335 -9.30 9.55 19.27
C ASP A 335 -9.72 9.17 17.85
N ALA A 336 -10.76 8.35 17.76
CA ALA A 336 -11.39 7.93 16.53
C ALA A 336 -12.91 7.96 16.73
N LYS A 337 -13.62 8.54 15.76
CA LYS A 337 -15.06 8.71 15.77
C LYS A 337 -15.64 8.46 14.39
N ALA A 338 -16.71 7.68 14.35
CA ALA A 338 -17.46 7.39 13.13
C ALA A 338 -18.96 7.51 13.40
N THR A 339 -19.64 8.31 12.58
CA THR A 339 -21.09 8.52 12.63
C THR A 339 -21.67 8.21 11.26
N ALA A 340 -22.67 7.33 11.21
CA ALA A 340 -23.39 6.99 9.99
C ALA A 340 -24.90 6.97 10.23
N PRO A 341 -25.73 7.21 9.19
CA PRO A 341 -27.18 7.12 9.26
C PRO A 341 -27.65 5.65 9.28
N THR A 342 -28.91 5.42 9.64
CA THR A 342 -29.53 4.08 9.62
C THR A 342 -29.47 3.47 8.22
N GLY A 343 -28.94 2.25 8.10
CA GLY A 343 -28.76 1.57 6.81
C GLY A 343 -27.43 1.90 6.12
N GLY A 344 -26.63 2.79 6.73
CA GLY A 344 -25.31 3.13 6.24
C GLY A 344 -25.29 4.23 5.20
N VAL A 345 -24.10 4.50 4.68
CA VAL A 345 -23.92 5.44 3.57
C VAL A 345 -24.02 4.63 2.28
N GLU A 346 -25.05 4.83 1.46
CA GLU A 346 -25.16 4.16 0.17
C GLU A 346 -24.28 4.90 -0.85
N CYS A 347 -23.12 4.31 -1.16
CA CYS A 347 -22.24 4.77 -2.23
C CYS A 347 -22.70 4.18 -3.56
N THR A 348 -23.79 4.67 -4.15
CA THR A 348 -24.04 4.37 -5.57
C THR A 348 -23.01 5.13 -6.40
N ALA A 349 -22.19 4.43 -7.17
CA ALA A 349 -21.44 5.04 -8.28
C ALA A 349 -22.47 5.66 -9.23
N THR A 350 -22.85 6.92 -9.00
CA THR A 350 -23.70 7.62 -9.94
C THR A 350 -22.80 8.06 -11.06
N SER A 351 -22.67 7.19 -12.05
CA SER A 351 -22.28 7.50 -13.42
C SER A 351 -23.06 8.73 -13.89
N GLY A 352 -22.46 9.90 -13.71
CA GLY A 352 -22.95 11.18 -14.18
C GLY A 352 -22.61 11.36 -15.64
N GLY A 353 -23.21 10.53 -16.50
CA GLY A 353 -22.98 10.60 -17.94
C GLY A 353 -23.83 9.60 -18.70
N GLY A 354 -25.11 9.90 -18.88
CA GLY A 354 -25.95 9.29 -19.91
C GLY A 354 -26.18 7.78 -19.74
N SER A 355 -27.33 7.44 -19.17
CA SER A 355 -28.00 6.20 -19.53
C SER A 355 -28.27 6.19 -21.04
N THR A 356 -27.30 5.68 -21.80
CA THR A 356 -27.52 4.91 -23.01
C THR A 356 -26.94 3.53 -22.71
N GLY A 357 -27.78 2.64 -22.17
CA GLY A 357 -27.38 1.36 -21.61
C GLY A 357 -26.55 0.49 -22.56
N GLY A 358 -25.26 0.42 -22.30
CA GLY A 358 -24.44 -0.75 -22.61
C GLY A 358 -24.54 -1.76 -21.47
N THR A 359 -24.39 -3.04 -21.78
CA THR A 359 -24.13 -4.07 -20.78
C THR A 359 -22.69 -3.90 -20.30
N ASP A 360 -22.47 -4.14 -19.02
CA ASP A 360 -21.17 -4.26 -18.34
C ASP A 360 -21.28 -5.62 -17.62
N THR A 361 -20.62 -6.63 -18.17
CA THR A 361 -20.92 -8.04 -17.89
C THR A 361 -20.15 -8.58 -16.69
N ASP A 362 -18.97 -8.07 -16.39
CA ASP A 362 -18.15 -8.44 -15.22
C ASP A 362 -18.11 -7.37 -14.12
N GLY A 363 -18.60 -6.15 -14.37
CA GLY A 363 -18.85 -5.14 -13.36
C GLY A 363 -17.61 -4.36 -12.93
N ASP A 364 -16.62 -4.24 -13.81
CA ASP A 364 -15.31 -3.65 -13.52
C ASP A 364 -15.27 -2.11 -13.71
N GLY A 365 -16.32 -1.54 -14.33
CA GLY A 365 -16.45 -0.12 -14.60
C GLY A 365 -16.32 0.27 -16.08
N LEU A 366 -16.08 -0.68 -16.98
CA LEU A 366 -16.16 -0.54 -18.43
C LEU A 366 -17.42 -1.25 -18.96
N THR A 367 -18.01 -0.74 -20.03
CA THR A 367 -19.08 -1.48 -20.73
C THR A 367 -18.49 -2.48 -21.69
N ASP A 368 -19.22 -3.56 -22.01
CA ASP A 368 -18.85 -4.56 -23.05
C ASP A 368 -18.41 -3.90 -24.37
N ALA A 369 -18.96 -2.72 -24.68
CA ALA A 369 -18.63 -1.94 -25.87
C ALA A 369 -17.33 -1.13 -25.75
N GLN A 370 -16.96 -0.66 -24.56
CA GLN A 370 -15.67 -0.02 -24.26
C GLN A 370 -14.57 -1.08 -24.21
N GLU A 371 -14.84 -2.21 -23.57
CA GLU A 371 -13.91 -3.34 -23.50
C GLU A 371 -13.61 -3.87 -24.90
N GLN A 372 -14.62 -4.02 -25.75
CA GLN A 372 -14.42 -4.34 -27.17
C GLN A 372 -13.56 -3.31 -27.92
N GLN A 373 -13.56 -2.03 -27.53
CA GLN A 373 -12.71 -1.00 -28.14
C GLN A 373 -11.27 -1.03 -27.63
N LEU A 374 -11.09 -1.38 -26.36
CA LEU A 374 -9.79 -1.49 -25.70
C LEU A 374 -9.12 -2.84 -25.98
N GLY A 375 -9.89 -3.85 -26.38
CA GLY A 375 -9.40 -5.21 -26.66
C GLY A 375 -9.46 -6.14 -25.45
N THR A 376 -10.05 -5.69 -24.34
CA THR A 376 -10.20 -6.46 -23.11
C THR A 376 -11.38 -7.45 -23.18
N ASP A 377 -11.45 -8.44 -22.28
CA ASP A 377 -12.51 -9.46 -22.27
C ASP A 377 -13.71 -9.01 -21.41
N PRO A 378 -14.90 -8.78 -21.99
CA PRO A 378 -16.11 -8.35 -21.26
C PRO A 378 -16.61 -9.23 -20.11
N LYS A 379 -15.94 -10.34 -19.84
CA LYS A 379 -16.32 -11.31 -18.79
C LYS A 379 -15.22 -11.49 -17.77
N ASN A 380 -14.13 -10.79 -17.92
CA ASN A 380 -12.97 -10.88 -17.07
C ASN A 380 -12.55 -9.46 -16.67
N ALA A 381 -12.89 -9.10 -15.44
CA ALA A 381 -12.64 -7.77 -14.91
C ALA A 381 -11.15 -7.37 -14.88
N ASP A 382 -10.21 -8.30 -15.04
CA ASP A 382 -8.75 -8.10 -15.00
C ASP A 382 -8.16 -8.93 -16.15
N THR A 383 -8.05 -8.33 -17.33
CA THR A 383 -7.77 -9.05 -18.57
C THR A 383 -6.35 -9.61 -18.63
N ASP A 384 -5.36 -8.87 -18.16
CA ASP A 384 -3.96 -9.28 -18.17
C ASP A 384 -3.49 -9.98 -16.88
N GLY A 385 -4.33 -9.99 -15.84
CA GLY A 385 -4.14 -10.77 -14.63
C GLY A 385 -3.07 -10.21 -13.71
N ASP A 386 -2.95 -8.90 -13.62
CA ASP A 386 -1.94 -8.20 -12.84
C ASP A 386 -2.40 -7.81 -11.42
N GLY A 387 -3.72 -7.82 -11.19
CA GLY A 387 -4.36 -7.49 -9.92
C GLY A 387 -5.06 -6.11 -9.88
N LEU A 388 -5.05 -5.35 -10.97
CA LEU A 388 -5.93 -4.22 -11.25
C LEU A 388 -7.03 -4.66 -12.21
N THR A 389 -8.21 -4.05 -12.12
CA THR A 389 -9.26 -4.31 -13.11
C THR A 389 -9.07 -3.42 -14.34
N ASP A 390 -9.54 -3.85 -15.52
CA ASP A 390 -9.40 -3.07 -16.76
C ASP A 390 -9.98 -1.65 -16.58
N GLY A 391 -11.10 -1.54 -15.86
CA GLY A 391 -11.71 -0.28 -15.47
C GLY A 391 -10.89 0.56 -14.49
N GLN A 392 -10.12 -0.04 -13.59
CA GLN A 392 -9.18 0.68 -12.71
C GLN A 392 -8.02 1.26 -13.51
N GLU A 393 -7.45 0.45 -14.40
CA GLU A 393 -6.32 0.82 -15.24
C GLU A 393 -6.69 1.98 -16.17
N VAL A 394 -7.81 1.87 -16.89
CA VAL A 394 -8.25 2.90 -17.84
C VAL A 394 -8.74 4.18 -17.16
N ASN A 395 -9.51 4.07 -16.08
CA ASN A 395 -10.18 5.23 -15.49
C ASN A 395 -9.40 5.89 -14.35
N THR A 396 -8.44 5.19 -13.72
CA THR A 396 -7.74 5.66 -12.52
C THR A 396 -6.25 5.85 -12.76
N TYR A 397 -5.54 4.80 -13.16
CA TYR A 397 -4.07 4.79 -13.21
C TYR A 397 -3.53 5.25 -14.58
N GLY A 398 -4.31 5.07 -15.64
CA GLY A 398 -3.93 5.37 -17.01
C GLY A 398 -2.90 4.38 -17.56
N THR A 399 -2.90 3.16 -17.05
CA THR A 399 -2.10 2.01 -17.47
C THR A 399 -2.80 1.27 -18.64
N ASP A 400 -2.11 0.32 -19.28
CA ASP A 400 -2.65 -0.46 -20.40
C ASP A 400 -3.27 -1.78 -19.89
N PRO A 401 -4.61 -1.97 -19.95
CA PRO A 401 -5.30 -3.15 -19.40
C PRO A 401 -5.05 -4.47 -20.15
N LEU A 402 -4.13 -4.45 -21.11
CA LEU A 402 -3.68 -5.63 -21.83
C LEU A 402 -2.21 -5.97 -21.51
N LYS A 403 -1.56 -5.18 -20.67
CA LYS A 403 -0.14 -5.31 -20.33
C LYS A 403 0.02 -5.20 -18.82
N ALA A 404 0.23 -6.36 -18.20
CA ALA A 404 0.34 -6.53 -16.76
C ALA A 404 1.48 -5.75 -16.06
N ASP A 405 2.28 -5.00 -16.81
CA ASP A 405 3.45 -4.19 -16.41
C ASP A 405 3.57 -3.12 -17.51
N THR A 406 3.04 -1.92 -17.27
CA THR A 406 2.80 -0.90 -18.29
C THR A 406 4.10 -0.23 -18.74
N ASP A 407 4.99 0.12 -17.82
CA ASP A 407 6.28 0.76 -18.13
C ASP A 407 7.39 -0.23 -18.47
N GLY A 408 7.20 -1.52 -18.16
CA GLY A 408 8.09 -2.60 -18.57
C GLY A 408 9.33 -2.75 -17.69
N ASP A 409 9.24 -2.42 -16.42
CA ASP A 409 10.37 -2.46 -15.48
C ASP A 409 10.52 -3.82 -14.75
N GLY A 410 9.59 -4.75 -15.01
CA GLY A 410 9.54 -6.08 -14.40
C GLY A 410 8.65 -6.18 -13.16
N LEU A 411 8.06 -5.08 -12.71
CA LEU A 411 7.05 -5.01 -11.65
C LEU A 411 5.66 -4.85 -12.29
N LYS A 412 4.68 -5.58 -11.77
CA LYS A 412 3.31 -5.48 -12.30
C LYS A 412 2.59 -4.24 -11.79
N ASP A 413 1.77 -3.59 -12.60
CA ASP A 413 1.03 -2.37 -12.20
C ASP A 413 0.22 -2.58 -10.91
N GLY A 414 -0.42 -3.74 -10.78
CA GLY A 414 -1.13 -4.13 -9.57
C GLY A 414 -0.24 -4.32 -8.36
N ALA A 415 1.00 -4.80 -8.51
CA ALA A 415 1.95 -4.91 -7.40
C ALA A 415 2.48 -3.54 -6.97
N GLU A 416 2.81 -2.69 -7.94
CA GLU A 416 3.24 -1.31 -7.75
C GLU A 416 2.22 -0.52 -6.95
N VAL A 417 0.96 -0.51 -7.40
CA VAL A 417 -0.12 0.25 -6.74
C VAL A 417 -0.48 -0.35 -5.37
N ASN A 418 -0.60 -1.66 -5.26
CA ASN A 418 -1.17 -2.29 -4.06
C ASN A 418 -0.13 -2.61 -2.96
N THR A 419 1.14 -2.76 -3.32
CA THR A 419 2.18 -3.27 -2.41
C THR A 419 3.31 -2.27 -2.19
N TYR A 420 3.91 -1.75 -3.26
CA TYR A 420 5.16 -0.97 -3.19
C TYR A 420 4.91 0.54 -3.14
N GLY A 421 3.81 1.01 -3.72
CA GLY A 421 3.44 2.43 -3.76
C GLY A 421 4.20 3.25 -4.80
N THR A 422 4.74 2.59 -5.83
CA THR A 422 5.40 3.17 -7.00
C THR A 422 4.38 3.66 -8.05
N ASP A 423 4.81 4.43 -9.06
CA ASP A 423 3.95 4.89 -10.16
C ASP A 423 4.04 3.89 -11.34
N PRO A 424 2.95 3.18 -11.71
CA PRO A 424 2.97 2.09 -12.71
C PRO A 424 3.15 2.53 -14.16
N LYS A 425 3.73 3.71 -14.37
CA LYS A 425 4.07 4.27 -15.68
C LYS A 425 5.44 4.92 -15.66
N ASP A 426 6.15 4.80 -14.55
CA ASP A 426 7.47 5.36 -14.33
C ASP A 426 8.37 4.25 -13.81
N ALA A 427 9.13 3.66 -14.72
CA ALA A 427 9.99 2.52 -14.44
C ALA A 427 11.03 2.75 -13.32
N ASP A 428 11.26 3.99 -12.89
CA ASP A 428 12.19 4.39 -11.81
C ASP A 428 11.52 5.53 -11.00
N THR A 429 10.62 5.15 -10.08
CA THR A 429 9.75 6.09 -9.35
C THR A 429 10.57 7.09 -8.52
N ASP A 430 11.67 6.66 -7.94
CA ASP A 430 12.47 7.46 -7.01
C ASP A 430 13.61 8.23 -7.68
N ASN A 431 13.84 7.95 -8.97
CA ASN A 431 14.85 8.56 -9.84
C ASN A 431 16.28 8.29 -9.36
N GLY A 432 16.53 7.13 -8.74
CA GLY A 432 17.83 6.65 -8.29
C GLY A 432 18.70 6.06 -9.40
N GLY A 433 18.08 5.67 -10.52
CA GLY A 433 18.72 5.14 -11.72
C GLY A 433 18.67 3.61 -11.83
N VAL A 434 17.97 2.94 -10.93
CA VAL A 434 17.62 1.51 -11.01
C VAL A 434 16.10 1.39 -11.16
N PRO A 435 15.58 0.50 -12.01
CA PRO A 435 14.13 0.36 -12.15
C PRO A 435 13.45 -0.28 -10.93
N ASP A 436 12.20 0.09 -10.63
CA ASP A 436 11.49 -0.31 -9.40
C ASP A 436 11.40 -1.85 -9.28
N GLY A 437 11.10 -2.54 -10.38
CA GLY A 437 11.05 -4.00 -10.47
C GLY A 437 12.38 -4.68 -10.13
N VAL A 438 13.49 -4.07 -10.53
CA VAL A 438 14.84 -4.56 -10.26
C VAL A 438 15.19 -4.39 -8.79
N GLU A 439 14.86 -3.25 -8.20
CA GLU A 439 15.08 -2.99 -6.78
C GLU A 439 14.31 -3.98 -5.92
N VAL A 440 13.03 -4.18 -6.21
CA VAL A 440 12.17 -5.15 -5.52
C VAL A 440 12.73 -6.57 -5.64
N HIS A 441 13.20 -6.97 -6.83
CA HIS A 441 13.80 -8.29 -7.05
C HIS A 441 15.06 -8.50 -6.19
N ASN A 442 15.88 -7.44 -6.07
CA ASN A 442 17.13 -7.46 -5.30
C ASN A 442 16.95 -7.20 -3.79
N GLY A 443 15.72 -6.86 -3.37
CA GLY A 443 15.37 -6.61 -1.96
C GLY A 443 15.73 -5.21 -1.46
N ASN A 444 15.88 -4.27 -2.39
CA ASN A 444 16.02 -2.83 -2.19
C ASN A 444 14.63 -2.17 -2.05
N ASP A 445 14.59 -0.90 -1.65
CA ASP A 445 13.35 -0.13 -1.48
C ASP A 445 13.15 0.83 -2.67
N PRO A 446 12.16 0.61 -3.56
CA PRO A 446 11.97 1.38 -4.82
C PRO A 446 11.48 2.83 -4.61
N LEU A 447 11.66 3.34 -3.39
CA LEU A 447 11.32 4.69 -2.97
C LEU A 447 12.49 5.37 -2.24
N ASP A 448 13.67 4.74 -2.18
CA ASP A 448 14.91 5.26 -1.58
C ASP A 448 16.11 5.24 -2.55
N PRO A 449 16.37 6.36 -3.27
CA PRO A 449 17.35 6.41 -4.37
C PRO A 449 18.81 6.30 -3.90
N ALA A 450 19.02 6.13 -2.59
CA ALA A 450 20.32 5.99 -1.98
C ALA A 450 20.82 4.53 -1.96
N ASP A 451 19.96 3.54 -2.14
CA ASP A 451 20.31 2.13 -2.04
C ASP A 451 20.69 1.48 -3.40
N ASP A 452 20.34 2.12 -4.51
CA ASP A 452 20.69 1.81 -5.91
C ASP A 452 22.17 1.65 -6.18
N GLN A 453 23.00 2.40 -5.43
CA GLN A 453 24.42 2.55 -5.73
C GLN A 453 25.19 1.22 -5.72
N ALA A 454 24.66 0.21 -5.01
CA ALA A 454 25.23 -1.12 -5.01
C ALA A 454 24.97 -1.87 -6.33
N LEU A 455 23.80 -1.66 -6.94
CA LEU A 455 23.37 -2.29 -8.19
C LEU A 455 24.02 -1.60 -9.41
N LEU A 456 24.36 -0.31 -9.29
CA LEU A 456 25.03 0.46 -10.33
C LEU A 456 26.57 0.32 -10.35
N ASP A 457 27.18 -0.51 -9.50
CA ASP A 457 28.64 -0.74 -9.50
C ASP A 457 29.08 -1.35 -10.85
N PRO A 458 30.08 -0.79 -11.55
CA PRO A 458 30.60 -1.36 -12.80
C PRO A 458 31.06 -2.83 -12.72
N ASN A 459 31.32 -3.37 -11.53
CA ASN A 459 31.71 -4.76 -11.32
C ASN A 459 30.60 -5.62 -10.71
N ALA A 460 29.39 -5.07 -10.50
CA ALA A 460 28.22 -5.86 -10.17
C ALA A 460 27.76 -6.66 -11.38
N ASP A 461 27.00 -7.72 -11.10
CA ASP A 461 26.32 -8.64 -12.03
C ASP A 461 24.93 -8.87 -11.41
N PRO A 462 24.00 -7.90 -11.52
CA PRO A 462 22.72 -7.87 -10.80
C PRO A 462 21.74 -8.96 -11.25
N ASP A 463 21.72 -9.26 -12.55
CA ASP A 463 20.86 -10.19 -13.26
C ASP A 463 21.43 -11.64 -13.28
N HIS A 464 22.71 -11.80 -12.93
CA HIS A 464 23.39 -13.09 -12.74
C HIS A 464 23.45 -13.93 -14.03
N ASP A 465 23.71 -13.30 -15.16
CA ASP A 465 23.97 -13.95 -16.45
C ASP A 465 25.46 -14.30 -16.66
N GLY A 466 26.34 -13.69 -15.87
CA GLY A 466 27.79 -13.85 -15.91
C GLY A 466 28.55 -12.71 -16.61
N LEU A 467 27.87 -11.64 -17.00
CA LEU A 467 28.43 -10.36 -17.40
C LEU A 467 28.34 -9.37 -16.23
N THR A 468 29.26 -8.41 -16.19
CA THR A 468 29.17 -7.30 -15.25
C THR A 468 28.58 -6.08 -15.95
N ASN A 469 28.06 -5.11 -15.20
CA ASN A 469 27.56 -3.84 -15.75
C ASN A 469 28.55 -3.18 -16.73
N ALA A 470 29.86 -3.30 -16.48
CA ALA A 470 30.90 -2.77 -17.37
C ALA A 470 31.07 -3.58 -18.67
N GLN A 471 30.82 -4.89 -18.64
CA GLN A 471 30.82 -5.76 -19.80
C GLN A 471 29.53 -5.62 -20.61
N GLU A 472 28.37 -5.54 -19.95
CA GLU A 472 27.07 -5.38 -20.62
C GLU A 472 27.04 -4.07 -21.42
N LYS A 473 27.55 -2.99 -20.82
CA LYS A 473 27.78 -1.73 -21.54
C LYS A 473 28.67 -1.86 -22.78
N GLN A 474 29.59 -2.84 -22.82
CA GLN A 474 30.42 -3.09 -24.01
C GLN A 474 29.69 -3.91 -25.07
N HIS A 475 28.80 -4.81 -24.65
CA HIS A 475 28.00 -5.67 -25.51
C HIS A 475 26.70 -5.01 -25.97
N GLY A 476 26.26 -3.93 -25.32
CA GLY A 476 25.03 -3.22 -25.63
C GLY A 476 23.79 -3.84 -24.98
N THR A 477 23.99 -4.71 -23.99
CA THR A 477 22.95 -5.40 -23.25
C THR A 477 22.51 -4.62 -22.00
N ASP A 478 21.41 -5.04 -21.38
CA ASP A 478 20.84 -4.39 -20.19
C ASP A 478 21.40 -5.01 -18.88
N PRO A 479 22.08 -4.24 -18.01
CA PRO A 479 22.56 -4.63 -16.68
C PRO A 479 21.58 -5.36 -15.74
N PHE A 480 20.30 -5.33 -16.07
CA PHE A 480 19.24 -5.87 -15.23
C PHE A 480 18.37 -6.91 -15.96
N ASP A 481 18.68 -7.24 -17.22
CA ASP A 481 18.01 -8.29 -18.00
C ASP A 481 19.02 -9.35 -18.46
N ALA A 482 18.78 -10.59 -18.05
CA ALA A 482 19.70 -11.69 -18.32
C ALA A 482 19.60 -12.29 -19.73
N ASP A 483 18.63 -11.85 -20.54
CA ASP A 483 18.33 -12.32 -21.90
C ASP A 483 17.74 -11.14 -22.69
N THR A 484 18.60 -10.21 -23.10
CA THR A 484 18.23 -8.89 -23.63
C THR A 484 17.31 -8.97 -24.86
N ASP A 485 17.46 -10.00 -25.71
CA ASP A 485 16.65 -10.17 -26.92
C ASP A 485 15.51 -11.20 -26.80
N ASN A 486 15.38 -11.82 -25.62
CA ASN A 486 14.31 -12.72 -25.23
C ASN A 486 14.17 -13.93 -26.18
N ASP A 487 15.30 -14.54 -26.52
CA ASP A 487 15.36 -15.72 -27.38
C ASP A 487 15.46 -17.05 -26.60
N GLY A 488 15.77 -16.96 -25.30
CA GLY A 488 15.93 -18.08 -24.39
C GLY A 488 17.38 -18.45 -24.10
N LEU A 489 18.36 -17.72 -24.64
CA LEU A 489 19.77 -17.80 -24.34
C LEU A 489 20.18 -16.55 -23.55
N LYS A 490 21.02 -16.71 -22.53
CA LYS A 490 21.44 -15.57 -21.71
C LYS A 490 22.58 -14.80 -22.36
N ASP A 491 22.65 -13.48 -22.20
CA ASP A 491 23.67 -12.62 -22.80
C ASP A 491 25.11 -13.11 -22.52
N GLY A 492 25.42 -13.46 -21.27
CA GLY A 492 26.71 -14.03 -20.89
C GLY A 492 27.02 -15.40 -21.49
N ALA A 493 26.00 -16.19 -21.82
CA ALA A 493 26.14 -17.43 -22.57
C ALA A 493 26.38 -17.19 -24.06
N GLU A 494 25.68 -16.21 -24.64
CA GLU A 494 25.81 -15.80 -26.04
C GLU A 494 27.19 -15.24 -26.35
N VAL A 495 27.69 -14.31 -25.52
CA VAL A 495 29.05 -13.77 -25.63
C VAL A 495 30.11 -14.89 -25.61
N LYS A 496 29.83 -15.99 -24.90
CA LYS A 496 30.73 -17.15 -24.82
C LYS A 496 30.63 -18.07 -26.03
N LEU A 497 29.45 -18.19 -26.64
CA LEU A 497 29.20 -18.98 -27.84
C LEU A 497 29.61 -18.22 -29.11
N GLY A 498 29.60 -16.89 -29.07
CA GLY A 498 29.95 -16.00 -30.17
C GLY A 498 28.75 -15.46 -30.95
N THR A 499 27.52 -15.69 -30.46
CA THR A 499 26.29 -15.07 -30.96
C THR A 499 26.19 -13.61 -30.50
N ASP A 500 25.29 -12.84 -31.09
CA ASP A 500 25.05 -11.43 -30.73
C ASP A 500 23.93 -11.35 -29.69
N PRO A 501 24.19 -10.95 -28.43
CA PRO A 501 23.21 -10.94 -27.35
C PRO A 501 22.10 -9.88 -27.48
N THR A 502 21.96 -9.29 -28.66
CA THR A 502 20.92 -8.32 -28.99
C THR A 502 20.17 -8.70 -30.27
N ASP A 503 20.47 -9.87 -30.85
CA ASP A 503 19.89 -10.40 -32.08
C ASP A 503 19.39 -11.84 -31.87
N PRO A 504 18.07 -12.06 -31.77
CA PRO A 504 17.50 -13.35 -31.32
C PRO A 504 17.60 -14.49 -32.36
N ASP A 505 18.31 -14.27 -33.46
CA ASP A 505 18.50 -15.17 -34.62
C ASP A 505 19.78 -14.69 -35.37
N THR A 506 20.95 -15.00 -34.82
CA THR A 506 22.24 -14.43 -35.24
C THR A 506 22.56 -14.75 -36.71
N ASP A 507 22.22 -15.93 -37.20
CA ASP A 507 22.51 -16.37 -38.57
C ASP A 507 21.35 -16.13 -39.56
N ASN A 508 20.19 -15.68 -39.05
CA ASN A 508 19.00 -15.26 -39.78
C ASN A 508 18.34 -16.39 -40.59
N ASP A 509 18.36 -17.60 -40.05
CA ASP A 509 17.78 -18.78 -40.70
C ASP A 509 16.28 -19.00 -40.35
N GLY A 510 15.79 -18.30 -39.34
CA GLY A 510 14.42 -18.36 -38.83
C GLY A 510 14.21 -19.27 -37.61
N LEU A 511 15.27 -19.85 -37.07
CA LEU A 511 15.36 -20.50 -35.77
C LEU A 511 16.11 -19.58 -34.81
N LYS A 512 15.65 -19.47 -33.56
CA LYS A 512 16.29 -18.58 -32.57
C LYS A 512 17.51 -19.26 -31.94
N ASP A 513 18.58 -18.54 -31.64
CA ASP A 513 19.82 -19.08 -31.06
C ASP A 513 19.54 -19.90 -29.78
N GLY A 514 18.67 -19.39 -28.91
CA GLY A 514 18.21 -20.09 -27.71
C GLY A 514 17.47 -21.39 -28.01
N ALA A 515 16.69 -21.47 -29.09
CA ALA A 515 16.03 -22.71 -29.51
C ALA A 515 17.02 -23.71 -30.10
N GLU A 516 17.99 -23.24 -30.87
CA GLU A 516 19.06 -24.03 -31.45
C GLU A 516 19.88 -24.73 -30.38
N VAL A 517 20.38 -23.96 -29.40
CA VAL A 517 21.23 -24.50 -28.33
C VAL A 517 20.43 -25.41 -27.38
N ASN A 518 19.23 -24.99 -26.96
CA ASN A 518 18.49 -25.66 -25.89
C ASN A 518 17.59 -26.81 -26.37
N THR A 519 17.13 -26.79 -27.63
CA THR A 519 16.10 -27.72 -28.14
C THR A 519 16.62 -28.62 -29.26
N TYR A 520 17.23 -28.04 -30.30
CA TYR A 520 17.55 -28.77 -31.53
C TYR A 520 19.00 -29.27 -31.57
N GLY A 521 19.92 -28.61 -30.87
CA GLY A 521 21.34 -28.93 -30.87
C GLY A 521 22.07 -28.52 -32.15
N THR A 522 21.53 -27.56 -32.90
CA THR A 522 22.13 -26.94 -34.09
C THR A 522 23.17 -25.88 -33.69
N ASP A 523 23.95 -25.38 -34.66
CA ASP A 523 24.95 -24.34 -34.43
C ASP A 523 24.36 -22.95 -34.76
N PRO A 524 24.16 -22.05 -33.77
CA PRO A 524 23.49 -20.77 -33.97
C PRO A 524 24.27 -19.73 -34.79
N LEU A 525 25.39 -20.15 -35.38
CA LEU A 525 26.21 -19.35 -36.28
C LEU A 525 26.24 -19.94 -37.70
N ASP A 526 25.50 -21.02 -37.95
CA ASP A 526 25.48 -21.74 -39.21
C ASP A 526 24.06 -22.11 -39.64
N ALA A 527 23.51 -21.30 -40.55
CA ALA A 527 22.15 -21.41 -41.06
C ALA A 527 21.83 -22.73 -41.80
N ASP A 528 22.68 -23.74 -41.80
CA ASP A 528 22.46 -25.08 -42.38
C ASP A 528 23.46 -26.03 -41.69
N THR A 529 23.16 -26.42 -40.45
CA THR A 529 24.12 -27.09 -39.55
C THR A 529 24.65 -28.40 -40.15
N ASP A 530 23.80 -29.15 -40.85
CA ASP A 530 24.17 -30.44 -41.43
C ASP A 530 24.62 -30.38 -42.89
N ASN A 531 24.54 -29.20 -43.51
CA ASN A 531 24.92 -28.90 -44.88
C ASN A 531 24.12 -29.71 -45.93
N GLY A 532 22.86 -30.02 -45.65
CA GLY A 532 21.92 -30.72 -46.52
C GLY A 532 21.31 -29.83 -47.62
N GLY A 533 21.36 -28.51 -47.44
CA GLY A 533 20.92 -27.50 -48.40
C GLY A 533 19.54 -26.91 -48.11
N VAL A 534 18.93 -27.23 -46.97
CA VAL A 534 17.81 -26.52 -46.35
C VAL A 534 18.31 -25.96 -45.02
N ASN A 535 17.83 -24.77 -44.62
CA ASN A 535 18.23 -24.22 -43.32
C ASN A 535 17.41 -24.80 -42.17
N ASP A 536 18.04 -24.87 -41.00
CA ASP A 536 17.52 -25.50 -39.78
C ASP A 536 16.12 -24.99 -39.42
N GLY A 537 15.90 -23.67 -39.51
CA GLY A 537 14.59 -23.05 -39.28
C GLY A 537 13.49 -23.50 -40.26
N THR A 538 13.81 -23.73 -41.54
CA THR A 538 12.85 -24.25 -42.53
C THR A 538 12.54 -25.72 -42.27
N GLU A 539 13.52 -26.48 -41.83
CA GLU A 539 13.39 -27.90 -41.53
C GLU A 539 12.48 -28.14 -40.33
N VAL A 540 12.73 -27.44 -39.23
CA VAL A 540 11.86 -27.47 -38.03
C VAL A 540 10.42 -27.11 -38.39
N LYS A 541 10.23 -26.10 -39.25
CA LYS A 541 8.90 -25.68 -39.71
C LYS A 541 8.20 -26.73 -40.59
N HIS A 542 8.96 -27.52 -41.34
CA HIS A 542 8.45 -28.60 -42.20
C HIS A 542 8.45 -29.98 -41.53
N GLY A 543 9.03 -30.09 -40.33
CA GLY A 543 9.11 -31.31 -39.55
C GLY A 543 10.16 -32.32 -40.05
N THR A 544 11.21 -31.84 -40.73
CA THR A 544 12.44 -32.61 -41.00
C THR A 544 13.45 -32.39 -39.85
N ASP A 545 14.50 -33.21 -39.80
CA ASP A 545 15.49 -33.19 -38.71
C ASP A 545 16.69 -32.31 -39.10
N PRO A 546 16.92 -31.14 -38.46
CA PRO A 546 17.96 -30.18 -38.84
C PRO A 546 19.41 -30.64 -38.59
N LEU A 547 19.59 -31.92 -38.28
CA LEU A 547 20.88 -32.59 -38.08
C LEU A 547 21.06 -33.79 -39.03
N ASP A 548 20.12 -34.04 -39.95
CA ASP A 548 20.13 -35.11 -40.95
C ASP A 548 19.85 -34.62 -42.38
N GLY A 549 20.91 -34.10 -43.02
CA GLY A 549 20.92 -33.58 -44.39
C GLY A 549 20.46 -34.53 -45.51
N SER A 550 20.03 -35.75 -45.16
CA SER A 550 19.46 -36.73 -46.08
C SER A 550 17.93 -36.66 -46.19
N ASP A 551 17.24 -35.98 -45.28
CA ASP A 551 15.79 -35.80 -45.31
C ASP A 551 15.32 -34.42 -45.85
N ASP A 552 16.29 -33.58 -46.26
CA ASP A 552 16.25 -32.37 -47.11
C ASP A 552 15.67 -32.61 -48.50
N HIS A 553 14.48 -33.17 -48.59
CA HIS A 553 13.79 -33.33 -49.86
C HIS A 553 13.18 -31.98 -50.28
N ALA A 554 14.03 -31.19 -50.94
CA ALA A 554 13.72 -29.97 -51.67
C ALA A 554 12.27 -29.94 -52.21
N THR A 555 11.41 -29.18 -51.54
CA THR A 555 10.10 -28.87 -52.08
C THR A 555 10.24 -27.80 -53.17
N GLY A 556 10.45 -28.24 -54.41
CA GLY A 556 10.59 -27.31 -55.54
C GLY A 556 10.63 -27.94 -56.92
N GLY A 557 9.50 -28.51 -57.38
CA GLY A 557 9.36 -28.94 -58.78
C GLY A 557 7.91 -28.99 -59.24
N GLU A 558 7.47 -27.94 -59.94
CA GLU A 558 6.24 -27.94 -60.73
C GLU A 558 6.18 -29.16 -61.68
N SER A 559 5.08 -29.90 -61.68
CA SER A 559 4.68 -30.65 -62.87
C SER A 559 3.17 -30.59 -63.06
N SER A 560 2.78 -29.86 -64.09
CA SER A 560 1.51 -30.00 -64.75
C SER A 560 1.34 -31.41 -65.35
N ASN A 561 0.09 -31.85 -65.36
CA ASN A 561 -0.56 -32.66 -66.39
C ASN A 561 -0.80 -34.18 -66.17
N HIS A 562 -2.09 -34.51 -66.29
CA HIS A 562 -2.75 -35.75 -66.75
C HIS A 562 -2.72 -37.05 -65.92
N GLY A 563 -3.87 -37.27 -65.26
CA GLY A 563 -4.72 -38.48 -65.25
C GLY A 563 -4.16 -39.86 -65.62
N GLY A 564 -4.41 -40.82 -64.71
CA GLY A 564 -4.44 -42.25 -65.03
C GLY A 564 -4.13 -43.16 -63.84
N LEU A 565 -5.16 -43.75 -63.21
CA LEU A 565 -5.06 -45.05 -62.52
C LEU A 565 -4.61 -46.14 -63.52
N PRO A 566 -4.15 -47.37 -63.15
CA PRO A 566 -4.28 -48.06 -61.86
C PRO A 566 -3.09 -48.98 -61.40
N MET A 567 -3.16 -49.44 -60.13
CA MET A 567 -2.88 -50.80 -59.61
C MET A 567 -1.55 -51.53 -59.89
N THR A 568 -0.90 -51.99 -58.81
CA THR A 568 -0.55 -53.41 -58.46
C THR A 568 0.58 -53.35 -57.42
N GLY A 569 0.43 -53.73 -56.15
CA GLY A 569 0.33 -55.09 -55.57
C GLY A 569 1.27 -55.10 -54.35
N ALA A 570 0.76 -55.20 -53.11
CA ALA A 570 0.71 -56.44 -52.31
C ALA A 570 2.13 -56.89 -51.86
N THR A 571 2.54 -57.00 -50.59
CA THR A 571 1.87 -57.60 -49.40
C THR A 571 2.74 -57.50 -48.11
N ILE A 572 2.08 -57.23 -46.95
CA ILE A 572 2.11 -57.90 -45.61
C ILE A 572 3.45 -57.98 -44.83
N GLY A 573 3.60 -57.72 -43.52
CA GLY A 573 2.69 -57.35 -42.42
C GLY A 573 3.17 -57.89 -41.04
N LEU A 574 2.84 -57.19 -39.94
CA LEU A 574 2.55 -57.63 -38.53
C LEU A 574 2.63 -56.37 -37.63
N GLY A 575 1.75 -55.99 -36.69
CA GLY A 575 0.51 -56.53 -36.14
C GLY A 575 0.14 -55.73 -34.86
N ALA A 576 -1.06 -55.11 -34.85
CA ALA A 576 -1.98 -54.64 -33.78
C ALA A 576 -1.55 -54.49 -32.29
N LEU A 577 -2.10 -53.57 -31.45
CA LEU A 577 -3.54 -53.51 -31.04
C LEU A 577 -3.84 -52.36 -30.00
N ILE A 578 -4.82 -51.47 -30.31
CA ILE A 578 -5.99 -50.92 -29.51
C ILE A 578 -5.73 -50.34 -28.08
N ALA A 579 -6.20 -49.14 -27.68
CA ALA A 579 -7.63 -48.77 -27.49
C ALA A 579 -7.92 -47.26 -27.33
N ALA A 580 -9.08 -46.86 -27.84
CA ALA A 580 -9.76 -45.58 -27.61
C ALA A 580 -11.01 -45.78 -26.73
N ILE A 581 -11.52 -44.71 -26.10
CA ILE A 581 -12.94 -44.57 -25.69
C ILE A 581 -13.46 -43.17 -26.07
N VAL A 582 -14.57 -43.17 -26.82
CA VAL A 582 -15.46 -42.03 -27.14
C VAL A 582 -16.91 -42.52 -27.00
N ALA A 583 -17.83 -41.68 -26.51
CA ALA A 583 -19.26 -41.60 -26.92
C ALA A 583 -19.93 -40.39 -26.21
N THR A 584 -20.23 -39.25 -26.86
CA THR A 584 -21.37 -38.86 -27.75
C THR A 584 -22.77 -38.84 -27.13
N VAL A 585 -23.48 -37.70 -27.27
CA VAL A 585 -24.89 -37.61 -27.71
C VAL A 585 -25.11 -36.37 -28.57
N ALA A 586 -25.83 -36.55 -29.69
CA ALA A 586 -26.13 -35.59 -30.75
C ALA A 586 -27.40 -34.74 -30.50
N GLY A 587 -27.49 -33.59 -31.18
CA GLY A 587 -28.69 -32.77 -31.30
C GLY A 587 -28.72 -31.96 -32.60
N PHE A 588 -29.39 -32.52 -33.61
CA PHE A 588 -29.73 -31.93 -34.91
C PHE A 588 -30.73 -30.76 -34.74
N PHE A 589 -30.49 -29.57 -35.30
CA PHE A 589 -31.57 -28.74 -35.86
C PHE A 589 -31.07 -27.79 -36.96
N VAL A 590 -31.82 -27.82 -38.06
CA VAL A 590 -31.71 -27.05 -39.30
C VAL A 590 -32.40 -25.69 -39.13
N ALA A 591 -31.82 -24.58 -39.61
CA ALA A 591 -32.52 -23.55 -40.42
C ALA A 591 -31.68 -22.31 -40.79
N ARG A 592 -31.38 -22.22 -42.09
CA ARG A 592 -31.60 -21.08 -43.01
C ARG A 592 -30.89 -19.72 -42.80
N LYS A 593 -29.86 -19.57 -43.64
CA LYS A 593 -29.40 -18.37 -44.36
C LYS A 593 -30.56 -17.51 -44.93
N ARG A 594 -30.52 -16.19 -44.72
CA ARG A 594 -30.93 -15.16 -45.70
C ARG A 594 -30.15 -13.85 -45.48
N ARG A 595 -29.17 -13.61 -46.35
CA ARG A 595 -28.70 -12.27 -46.75
C ARG A 595 -29.63 -11.74 -47.85
N THR A 596 -29.58 -10.41 -48.01
CA THR A 596 -30.13 -9.49 -49.03
C THR A 596 -31.57 -8.99 -48.83
N ALA A 597 -31.70 -7.75 -48.37
CA ALA A 597 -31.88 -6.58 -49.23
C ALA A 597 -31.10 -5.40 -48.65
#